data_AF-A0A934AHG2-F1
#
_entry.id   AF-A0A934AHG2-F1
#
_cell.length_a   1.000
_cell.length_b   1.000
_cell.length_c   1.000
_cell.angle_alpha   90.00
_cell.angle_beta   90.00
_cell.angle_gamma   90.00
#
_symmetry.space_group_name_H-M   'P 1'
#
loop_
_entity.id
_entity.type
_entity.pdbx_description
1 polymer ?
#
loop_
_entity_poly.entity_id
_entity_poly.type
_entity_poly.pdbx_seq_one_letter_code
_entity_poly.pdbx_strand_id
1 'polypeptide(L)'
;MTGIQRIDLKVGFQCNNLCKFCVQGDKRERLPAKALDELLRSLSDGRASGADGVVFTGGEPTLHPGILALVRKAKALGYRNIQLQSNGRSFCYPGTVAKLMAAGANEFGPSLHGSRAEIHDFLTGAKGSFLQTVAGMKNVKKAGARLITNSVVTKCNYRDLPDLAKLLVSLGVDQYQFAFMHVTGRAAQNREWLTARKTIIEPWVKKGLDVGIKTGRIVMTEAIPYCFMSGYEDYVAEKVIPRTKIYDADAVIEDFTQTRRNEGKTKGPKCPECRWFSACEGPWREYPEMFGWDEFIPVAKPKRKGRALKLVLSALLPLAAGQCLAQRIEPASQDSTLLVVPSSRPEEDQVKVLPAKDTSASLPPLSEAAARDSRQRYMIGLMLFQKGNYAGAREEWNWSLFHDPMNEDAKAGLKRLAKLEHKPALPRPSLAVEVSSAPVAQSSEQDRRSSQQHYLSGVVFFQKGDYEKARNEWALALRLDPGNEDAMAGIKRVSELYGEKPQSGD
;
A
#
# COMPACT_ATOMS: atom_id res chain seq x y z
N MET A 1 -6.96 23.51 -21.49
CA MET A 1 -5.51 23.69 -21.29
C MET A 1 -4.81 22.55 -22.04
N THR A 2 -4.03 22.86 -23.07
CA THR A 2 -3.50 21.87 -24.04
C THR A 2 -2.01 21.54 -23.86
N GLY A 3 -1.34 22.08 -22.83
CA GLY A 3 0.08 21.81 -22.54
C GLY A 3 0.31 20.70 -21.50
N ILE A 4 1.58 20.30 -21.33
CA ILE A 4 2.01 19.45 -20.20
C ILE A 4 1.74 20.20 -18.90
N GLN A 5 1.08 19.52 -17.96
CA GLN A 5 0.68 20.11 -16.68
C GLN A 5 1.60 19.68 -15.54
N ARG A 6 2.18 18.48 -15.66
CA ARG A 6 3.02 17.86 -14.64
C ARG A 6 4.22 17.16 -15.27
N ILE A 7 5.33 17.09 -14.55
CA ILE A 7 6.40 16.15 -14.86
C ILE A 7 6.54 15.10 -13.76
N ASP A 8 6.86 13.87 -14.13
CA ASP A 8 7.30 12.84 -13.19
C ASP A 8 8.78 12.58 -13.44
N LEU A 9 9.62 12.91 -12.46
CA LEU A 9 11.07 12.82 -12.55
C LEU A 9 11.57 11.62 -11.73
N LYS A 10 12.04 10.57 -12.42
CA LYS A 10 12.65 9.41 -11.76
C LYS A 10 14.08 9.76 -11.35
N VAL A 11 14.31 9.97 -10.06
CA VAL A 11 15.63 10.39 -9.54
C VAL A 11 16.66 9.25 -9.52
N GLY A 12 16.20 8.01 -9.64
CA GLY A 12 17.01 6.78 -9.63
C GLY A 12 16.13 5.59 -9.28
N PHE A 13 16.72 4.39 -9.14
CA PHE A 13 15.97 3.14 -8.90
C PHE A 13 16.35 2.42 -7.59
N GLN A 14 17.26 3.00 -6.80
CA GLN A 14 17.54 2.49 -5.46
C GLN A 14 16.31 2.66 -4.56
N CYS A 15 16.00 1.63 -3.77
CA CYS A 15 14.86 1.63 -2.86
C CYS A 15 15.18 0.79 -1.63
N ASN A 16 14.74 1.25 -0.46
CA ASN A 16 14.81 0.50 0.79
C ASN A 16 13.66 -0.51 0.95
N ASN A 17 12.68 -0.53 0.04
CA ASN A 17 11.70 -1.61 -0.11
C ASN A 17 12.06 -2.55 -1.27
N LEU A 18 11.47 -3.74 -1.28
CA LEU A 18 11.58 -4.77 -2.32
C LEU A 18 10.18 -5.22 -2.78
N CYS A 19 9.28 -4.26 -3.04
CA CYS A 19 7.86 -4.51 -3.26
C CYS A 19 7.60 -5.59 -4.31
N LYS A 20 6.76 -6.57 -3.98
CA LYS A 20 6.45 -7.73 -4.84
C LYS A 20 5.63 -7.35 -6.09
N PHE A 21 4.96 -6.19 -6.03
CA PHE A 21 4.17 -5.58 -7.11
C PHE A 21 4.91 -4.43 -7.83
N CYS A 22 6.22 -4.25 -7.63
CA CYS A 22 6.92 -3.10 -8.21
C CYS A 22 7.04 -3.21 -9.73
N VAL A 23 6.48 -2.24 -10.45
CA VAL A 23 6.56 -2.13 -11.92
C VAL A 23 7.98 -1.82 -12.42
N GLN A 24 8.81 -1.21 -11.57
CA GLN A 24 10.20 -0.84 -11.85
C GLN A 24 11.21 -1.77 -11.15
N GLY A 25 10.77 -2.89 -10.58
CA GLY A 25 11.59 -3.69 -9.67
C GLY A 25 12.87 -4.25 -10.31
N ASP A 26 12.83 -4.51 -11.61
CA ASP A 26 13.92 -4.97 -12.45
C ASP A 26 14.90 -3.85 -12.84
N LYS A 27 14.43 -2.59 -12.97
CA LYS A 27 15.29 -1.44 -13.27
C LYS A 27 16.33 -1.19 -12.18
N ARG A 28 15.99 -1.50 -10.92
CA ARG A 28 16.91 -1.41 -9.77
C ARG A 28 18.19 -2.23 -9.95
N GLU A 29 18.10 -3.36 -10.65
CA GLU A 29 19.21 -4.30 -10.84
C GLU A 29 20.07 -3.94 -12.06
N ARG A 30 19.56 -3.08 -12.94
CA ARG A 30 20.14 -2.82 -14.27
C ARG A 30 20.62 -1.38 -14.47
N LEU A 31 20.09 -0.43 -13.71
CA LEU A 31 20.28 1.00 -13.98
C LEU A 31 20.89 1.73 -12.78
N PRO A 32 21.90 2.59 -13.00
CA PRO A 32 22.49 3.40 -11.95
C PRO A 32 21.53 4.51 -11.48
N ALA A 33 21.90 5.18 -10.39
CA ALA A 33 21.28 6.45 -10.02
C ALA A 33 21.62 7.52 -11.06
N LYS A 34 20.70 8.47 -11.30
CA LYS A 34 20.95 9.58 -12.21
C LYS A 34 21.88 10.61 -11.57
N ALA A 35 22.72 11.24 -12.38
CA ALA A 35 23.57 12.32 -11.90
C ALA A 35 22.72 13.56 -11.58
N LEU A 36 23.12 14.31 -10.55
CA LEU A 36 22.36 15.47 -10.08
C LEU A 36 22.20 16.54 -11.16
N ASP A 37 23.23 16.79 -11.96
CA ASP A 37 23.22 17.77 -13.05
C ASP A 37 22.19 17.41 -14.14
N GLU A 38 22.07 16.13 -14.50
CA GLU A 38 21.07 15.63 -15.43
C GLU A 38 19.64 15.88 -14.92
N LEU A 39 19.40 15.60 -13.63
CA LEU A 39 18.11 15.83 -12.99
C LEU A 39 17.77 17.32 -12.93
N LEU A 40 18.74 18.20 -12.66
CA LEU A 40 18.55 19.65 -12.66
C LEU A 40 18.23 20.21 -14.05
N ARG A 41 18.85 19.66 -15.10
CA ARG A 41 18.50 19.99 -16.50
C ARG A 41 17.07 19.54 -16.82
N SER A 42 16.69 18.32 -16.44
CA SER A 42 15.34 17.77 -16.64
C SER A 42 14.26 18.62 -15.96
N LEU A 43 14.52 19.11 -14.74
CA LEU A 43 13.61 20.04 -14.05
C LEU A 43 13.42 21.35 -14.82
N SER A 44 14.49 21.88 -15.41
CA SER A 44 14.46 23.14 -16.17
C SER A 44 13.70 22.95 -17.49
N ASP A 45 13.95 21.85 -18.19
CA ASP A 45 13.23 21.46 -19.42
C ASP A 45 11.73 21.28 -19.17
N GLY A 46 11.37 20.55 -18.11
CA GLY A 46 9.96 20.33 -17.76
C GLY A 46 9.20 21.63 -17.48
N ARG A 47 9.86 22.59 -16.83
CA ARG A 47 9.26 23.89 -16.52
C ARG A 47 9.10 24.71 -17.80
N ALA A 48 10.12 24.71 -18.66
CA ALA A 48 10.07 25.35 -19.97
C ALA A 48 8.97 24.78 -20.88
N SER A 49 8.63 23.50 -20.71
CA SER A 49 7.51 22.82 -21.38
C SER A 49 6.13 23.21 -20.85
N GLY A 50 6.05 24.14 -19.87
CA GLY A 50 4.81 24.66 -19.31
C GLY A 50 4.29 23.88 -18.10
N ALA A 51 5.01 22.85 -17.64
CA ALA A 51 4.60 22.09 -16.46
C ALA A 51 4.59 22.98 -15.21
N ASP A 52 3.60 22.73 -14.37
CA ASP A 52 3.36 23.48 -13.14
C ASP A 52 3.48 22.60 -11.89
N GLY A 53 3.31 21.28 -12.06
CA GLY A 53 3.62 20.28 -11.06
C GLY A 53 4.87 19.47 -11.38
N VAL A 54 5.58 19.03 -10.36
CA VAL A 54 6.64 18.02 -10.44
C VAL A 54 6.42 16.94 -9.39
N VAL A 55 6.56 15.68 -9.80
CA VAL A 55 6.58 14.51 -8.92
C VAL A 55 7.98 13.93 -8.93
N PHE A 56 8.65 13.96 -7.78
CA PHE A 56 9.89 13.21 -7.58
C PHE A 56 9.54 11.77 -7.24
N THR A 57 10.01 10.83 -8.05
CA THR A 57 9.67 9.40 -7.99
C THR A 57 10.83 8.53 -8.47
N GLY A 58 10.58 7.26 -8.83
CA GLY A 58 11.55 6.29 -9.33
C GLY A 58 11.59 5.04 -8.45
N GLY A 59 12.74 4.82 -7.79
CA GLY A 59 12.85 4.01 -6.59
C GLY A 59 12.32 4.79 -5.39
N GLU A 60 13.14 4.97 -4.36
CA GLU A 60 12.81 5.84 -3.23
C GLU A 60 13.52 7.19 -3.37
N PRO A 61 12.81 8.30 -3.66
CA PRO A 61 13.44 9.58 -3.94
C PRO A 61 14.23 10.13 -2.76
N THR A 62 13.83 9.81 -1.52
CA THR A 62 14.54 10.30 -0.33
C THR A 62 15.90 9.64 -0.09
N LEU A 63 16.25 8.60 -0.84
CA LEU A 63 17.60 8.01 -0.81
C LEU A 63 18.58 8.75 -1.73
N HIS A 64 18.09 9.59 -2.65
CA HIS A 64 18.97 10.31 -3.56
C HIS A 64 19.70 11.45 -2.81
N PRO A 65 21.05 11.51 -2.82
CA PRO A 65 21.81 12.47 -2.03
C PRO A 65 21.50 13.93 -2.40
N GLY A 66 21.11 14.17 -3.65
CA GLY A 66 20.72 15.48 -4.16
C GLY A 66 19.26 15.88 -3.95
N ILE A 67 18.42 15.10 -3.25
CA ILE A 67 16.96 15.33 -3.21
C ILE A 67 16.59 16.74 -2.72
N LEU A 68 17.26 17.27 -1.69
CA LEU A 68 17.00 18.62 -1.20
C LEU A 68 17.38 19.71 -2.22
N ALA A 69 18.44 19.49 -3.00
CA ALA A 69 18.85 20.41 -4.05
C ALA A 69 17.84 20.42 -5.20
N LEU A 70 17.31 19.25 -5.56
CA LEU A 70 16.27 19.10 -6.59
C LEU A 70 14.97 19.81 -6.19
N VAL A 71 14.51 19.61 -4.95
CA VAL A 71 13.30 20.27 -4.43
C VAL A 71 13.48 21.80 -4.41
N ARG A 72 14.65 22.29 -3.95
CA ARG A 72 14.97 23.74 -3.99
C ARG A 72 14.98 24.28 -5.41
N LYS A 73 15.57 23.55 -6.37
CA LYS A 73 15.59 23.95 -7.77
C LYS A 73 14.18 24.01 -8.35
N ALA A 74 13.34 23.03 -8.07
CA ALA A 74 11.94 23.04 -8.51
C ALA A 74 11.19 24.27 -7.97
N LYS A 75 11.34 24.58 -6.68
CA LYS A 75 10.75 25.80 -6.09
C LYS A 75 11.27 27.06 -6.77
N ALA A 76 12.58 27.16 -7.00
CA ALA A 76 13.19 28.32 -7.67
C ALA A 76 12.76 28.49 -9.13
N LEU A 77 12.47 27.39 -9.84
CA LEU A 77 11.91 27.40 -11.19
C LEU A 77 10.41 27.75 -11.21
N GLY A 78 9.76 27.86 -10.05
CA GLY A 78 8.36 28.25 -9.93
C GLY A 78 7.35 27.13 -10.16
N TYR A 79 7.73 25.86 -9.93
CA TYR A 79 6.74 24.79 -9.82
C TYR A 79 5.82 25.05 -8.61
N ARG A 80 4.50 25.02 -8.82
CA ARG A 80 3.51 25.26 -7.75
C ARG A 80 3.17 23.99 -6.98
N ASN A 81 3.12 22.83 -7.62
CA ASN A 81 2.99 21.54 -6.94
C ASN A 81 4.33 20.79 -6.98
N ILE A 82 4.89 20.51 -5.80
CA ILE A 82 6.17 19.81 -5.65
C ILE A 82 5.91 18.59 -4.77
N GLN A 83 5.65 17.46 -5.42
CA GLN A 83 5.24 16.21 -4.81
C GLN A 83 6.43 15.25 -4.62
N LEU A 84 6.47 14.59 -3.46
CA LEU A 84 7.35 13.45 -3.18
C LEU A 84 6.53 12.17 -3.22
N GLN A 85 6.61 11.38 -4.29
CA GLN A 85 6.02 10.05 -4.36
C GLN A 85 7.01 9.04 -3.76
N SER A 86 6.70 8.52 -2.57
CA SER A 86 7.65 7.82 -1.71
C SER A 86 7.01 6.57 -1.09
N ASN A 87 7.82 5.67 -0.54
CA ASN A 87 7.32 4.65 0.38
C ASN A 87 7.09 5.21 1.80
N GLY A 88 7.51 6.44 2.08
CA GLY A 88 7.20 7.18 3.30
C GLY A 88 8.06 6.85 4.52
N ARG A 89 8.95 5.85 4.43
CA ARG A 89 9.68 5.34 5.60
C ARG A 89 10.63 6.39 6.18
N SER A 90 11.31 7.16 5.33
CA SER A 90 12.26 8.20 5.78
C SER A 90 11.59 9.36 6.51
N PHE A 91 10.28 9.55 6.33
CA PHE A 91 9.52 10.60 6.99
C PHE A 91 9.33 10.35 8.49
N CYS A 92 9.58 9.13 8.99
CA CYS A 92 9.55 8.86 10.43
C CYS A 92 10.72 9.50 11.18
N TYR A 93 11.85 9.77 10.51
CA TYR A 93 13.04 10.32 11.14
C TYR A 93 12.84 11.81 11.48
N PRO A 94 13.26 12.26 12.68
CA PRO A 94 13.13 13.65 13.10
C PRO A 94 13.72 14.64 12.10
N GLY A 95 12.96 15.68 11.78
CA GLY A 95 13.40 16.78 10.92
C GLY A 95 13.38 16.48 9.41
N THR A 96 13.19 15.23 8.96
CA THR A 96 13.17 14.91 7.51
C THR A 96 12.08 15.68 6.77
N VAL A 97 10.84 15.61 7.27
CA VAL A 97 9.69 16.32 6.67
C VAL A 97 9.93 17.83 6.66
N ALA A 98 10.39 18.40 7.78
CA ALA A 98 10.67 19.83 7.90
C ALA A 98 11.74 20.30 6.89
N LYS A 99 12.83 19.53 6.71
CA LYS A 99 13.88 19.83 5.72
C LYS A 99 13.34 19.81 4.28
N LEU A 100 12.48 18.85 3.94
CA LEU A 100 11.86 18.74 2.62
C LEU A 100 10.89 19.92 2.37
N MET A 101 10.07 20.28 3.36
CA MET A 101 9.17 21.43 3.26
C MET A 101 9.93 22.76 3.14
N ALA A 102 10.98 22.95 3.95
CA ALA A 102 11.85 24.12 3.87
C ALA A 102 12.52 24.24 2.48
N ALA A 103 12.90 23.11 1.87
CA ALA A 103 13.41 23.07 0.51
C ALA A 103 12.33 23.45 -0.53
N GLY A 104 11.05 23.17 -0.26
CA GLY A 104 9.93 23.56 -1.11
C GLY A 104 8.88 22.49 -1.38
N ALA A 105 9.03 21.28 -0.86
CA ALA A 105 8.03 20.23 -1.01
C ALA A 105 6.73 20.64 -0.31
N ASN A 106 5.59 20.46 -0.99
CA ASN A 106 4.28 20.83 -0.44
C ASN A 106 3.23 19.72 -0.52
N GLU A 107 3.55 18.61 -1.17
CA GLU A 107 2.71 17.42 -1.25
C GLU A 107 3.52 16.14 -1.03
N PHE A 108 3.04 15.26 -0.18
CA PHE A 108 3.71 14.02 0.18
C PHE A 108 2.80 12.85 -0.17
N GLY A 109 3.32 11.92 -0.99
CA GLY A 109 2.62 10.74 -1.46
C GLY A 109 3.23 9.43 -0.95
N PRO A 110 3.27 9.16 0.37
CA PRO A 110 3.69 7.86 0.88
C PRO A 110 2.67 6.76 0.50
N SER A 111 3.17 5.63 0.01
CA SER A 111 2.34 4.46 -0.34
C SER A 111 2.13 3.53 0.87
N LEU A 112 0.88 3.16 1.15
CA LEU A 112 0.52 2.17 2.18
C LEU A 112 -0.36 1.09 1.54
N HIS A 113 -0.16 -0.17 1.90
CA HIS A 113 -0.70 -1.32 1.13
C HIS A 113 -1.46 -2.34 1.98
N GLY A 114 -1.59 -2.08 3.28
CA GLY A 114 -2.39 -2.88 4.21
C GLY A 114 -2.64 -2.09 5.49
N SER A 115 -3.72 -2.42 6.18
CA SER A 115 -4.13 -1.83 7.46
C SER A 115 -3.24 -2.24 8.63
N ARG A 116 -2.39 -3.26 8.42
CA ARG A 116 -1.53 -3.87 9.42
C ARG A 116 -0.18 -4.29 8.85
N ALA A 117 0.80 -4.46 9.74
CA ALA A 117 2.19 -4.72 9.37
C ALA A 117 2.37 -5.99 8.56
N GLU A 118 1.64 -7.05 8.88
CA GLU A 118 1.76 -8.35 8.22
C GLU A 118 1.48 -8.25 6.71
N ILE A 119 0.44 -7.49 6.33
CA ILE A 119 0.05 -7.32 4.94
C ILE A 119 1.02 -6.37 4.24
N HIS A 120 1.27 -5.20 4.83
CA HIS A 120 2.08 -4.18 4.20
C HIS A 120 3.55 -4.63 4.06
N ASP A 121 4.17 -5.14 5.13
CA ASP A 121 5.57 -5.57 5.11
C ASP A 121 5.80 -6.77 4.19
N PHE A 122 4.83 -7.70 4.12
CA PHE A 122 4.87 -8.79 3.16
C PHE A 122 4.87 -8.28 1.72
N LEU A 123 3.99 -7.32 1.41
CA LEU A 123 3.84 -6.75 0.08
C LEU A 123 5.03 -5.88 -0.31
N THR A 124 5.58 -5.10 0.63
CA THR A 124 6.77 -4.25 0.41
C THR A 124 8.08 -5.00 0.48
N GLY A 125 8.09 -6.23 0.98
CA GLY A 125 9.30 -7.03 1.17
C GLY A 125 10.27 -6.42 2.19
N ALA A 126 9.76 -5.65 3.15
CA ALA A 126 10.56 -4.93 4.14
C ALA A 126 9.90 -4.97 5.52
N LYS A 127 10.45 -5.77 6.44
CA LYS A 127 10.00 -5.84 7.85
C LYS A 127 10.14 -4.48 8.53
N GLY A 128 9.11 -4.06 9.25
CA GLY A 128 9.02 -2.78 9.95
C GLY A 128 8.63 -1.61 9.04
N SER A 129 8.41 -1.82 7.74
CA SER A 129 8.07 -0.75 6.81
C SER A 129 6.75 -0.08 7.16
N PHE A 130 5.75 -0.85 7.62
CA PHE A 130 4.44 -0.34 8.01
C PHE A 130 4.55 0.68 9.14
N LEU A 131 5.27 0.33 10.21
CA LEU A 131 5.43 1.20 11.37
C LEU A 131 6.16 2.50 10.98
N GLN A 132 7.21 2.40 10.15
CA GLN A 132 7.94 3.56 9.66
C GLN A 132 7.08 4.44 8.77
N THR A 133 6.35 3.87 7.81
CA THR A 133 5.48 4.62 6.89
C THR A 133 4.33 5.30 7.64
N VAL A 134 3.67 4.61 8.57
CA VAL A 134 2.60 5.18 9.40
C VAL A 134 3.12 6.30 10.30
N ALA A 135 4.29 6.13 10.95
CA ALA A 135 4.92 7.19 11.72
C ALA A 135 5.29 8.39 10.83
N GLY A 136 5.77 8.13 9.62
CA GLY A 136 6.07 9.14 8.61
C GLY A 136 4.83 9.94 8.19
N MET A 137 3.72 9.27 7.89
CA MET A 137 2.43 9.91 7.58
C MET A 137 1.95 10.83 8.71
N LYS A 138 2.06 10.38 9.98
CA LYS A 138 1.74 11.22 11.15
C LYS A 138 2.62 12.46 11.22
N ASN A 139 3.92 12.33 10.96
CA ASN A 139 4.84 13.47 10.93
C ASN A 139 4.50 14.47 9.81
N VAL A 140 4.13 13.97 8.62
CA VAL A 140 3.67 14.82 7.51
C VAL A 140 2.44 15.62 7.90
N LYS A 141 1.41 14.97 8.48
CA LYS A 141 0.21 15.68 8.93
C LYS A 141 0.49 16.65 10.06
N LYS A 142 1.34 16.29 11.04
CA LYS A 142 1.74 17.18 12.13
C LYS A 142 2.42 18.45 11.62
N ALA A 143 3.15 18.35 10.51
CA ALA A 143 3.79 19.49 9.85
C ALA A 143 2.83 20.34 8.99
N GLY A 144 1.54 19.95 8.89
CA GLY A 144 0.54 20.68 8.12
C GLY A 144 0.63 20.51 6.60
N ALA A 145 1.42 19.55 6.10
CA ALA A 145 1.57 19.31 4.67
C ALA A 145 0.42 18.47 4.09
N ARG A 146 0.17 18.62 2.78
CA ARG A 146 -0.80 17.80 2.05
C ARG A 146 -0.29 16.36 1.98
N LEU A 147 -1.10 15.44 2.46
CA LEU A 147 -0.80 14.02 2.51
C LEU A 147 -1.77 13.27 1.59
N ILE A 148 -1.22 12.63 0.56
CA ILE A 148 -1.97 11.75 -0.33
C ILE A 148 -1.39 10.34 -0.32
N THR A 149 -2.17 9.35 -0.72
CA THR A 149 -1.72 7.95 -0.70
C THR A 149 -2.20 7.18 -1.91
N ASN A 150 -1.33 6.33 -2.45
CA ASN A 150 -1.72 5.33 -3.43
C ASN A 150 -1.50 3.93 -2.85
N SER A 151 -2.49 3.07 -3.01
CA SER A 151 -2.51 1.70 -2.53
C SER A 151 -2.76 0.77 -3.72
N VAL A 152 -1.74 -0.01 -4.10
CA VAL A 152 -1.86 -1.03 -5.14
C VAL A 152 -2.74 -2.19 -4.64
N VAL A 153 -3.80 -2.48 -5.38
CA VAL A 153 -4.72 -3.59 -5.11
C VAL A 153 -4.14 -4.89 -5.68
N THR A 154 -4.07 -5.89 -4.82
CA THR A 154 -3.50 -7.22 -5.10
C THR A 154 -4.40 -8.31 -4.53
N LYS A 155 -4.17 -9.57 -4.94
CA LYS A 155 -4.84 -10.75 -4.37
C LYS A 155 -4.60 -10.90 -2.86
N CYS A 156 -3.51 -10.32 -2.34
CA CYS A 156 -3.11 -10.44 -0.93
C CYS A 156 -3.74 -9.38 -0.02
N ASN A 157 -4.22 -8.25 -0.54
CA ASN A 157 -4.76 -7.15 0.29
C ASN A 157 -6.17 -6.69 -0.08
N TYR A 158 -6.79 -7.19 -1.15
CA TYR A 158 -8.09 -6.64 -1.58
C TYR A 158 -9.17 -6.71 -0.49
N ARG A 159 -9.18 -7.75 0.35
CA ARG A 159 -10.15 -7.87 1.46
C ARG A 159 -9.92 -6.85 2.58
N ASP A 160 -8.70 -6.34 2.66
CA ASP A 160 -8.25 -5.40 3.69
C ASP A 160 -8.50 -3.93 3.29
N LEU A 161 -8.89 -3.65 2.03
CA LEU A 161 -9.09 -2.29 1.54
C LEU A 161 -10.06 -1.44 2.38
N PRO A 162 -11.18 -1.97 2.92
CA PRO A 162 -12.03 -1.18 3.80
C PRO A 162 -11.34 -0.76 5.11
N ASP A 163 -10.53 -1.64 5.70
CA ASP A 163 -9.82 -1.34 6.95
C ASP A 163 -8.59 -0.47 6.70
N LEU A 164 -7.91 -0.65 5.56
CA LEU A 164 -6.88 0.26 5.09
C LEU A 164 -7.46 1.67 4.88
N ALA A 165 -8.64 1.81 4.26
CA ALA A 165 -9.30 3.10 4.11
C ALA A 165 -9.60 3.76 5.46
N LYS A 166 -10.10 3.01 6.45
CA LYS A 166 -10.34 3.54 7.81
C LYS A 166 -9.04 4.04 8.44
N LEU A 167 -7.95 3.30 8.28
CA LEU A 167 -6.62 3.71 8.75
C LEU A 167 -6.15 5.00 8.05
N LEU A 168 -6.28 5.10 6.72
CA LEU A 168 -5.88 6.30 5.99
C LEU A 168 -6.68 7.53 6.44
N VAL A 169 -8.00 7.38 6.66
CA VAL A 169 -8.84 8.45 7.21
C VAL A 169 -8.38 8.85 8.62
N SER A 170 -8.10 7.88 9.51
CA SER A 170 -7.65 8.17 10.88
C SER A 170 -6.27 8.81 10.94
N LEU A 171 -5.41 8.54 9.95
CA LEU A 171 -4.12 9.20 9.77
C LEU A 171 -4.25 10.60 9.17
N GLY A 172 -5.45 11.07 8.84
CA GLY A 172 -5.69 12.41 8.30
C GLY A 172 -5.28 12.58 6.84
N VAL A 173 -5.19 11.49 6.07
CA VAL A 173 -4.90 11.52 4.63
C VAL A 173 -5.95 12.37 3.91
N ASP A 174 -5.50 13.30 3.06
CA ASP A 174 -6.36 14.26 2.35
C ASP A 174 -6.99 13.64 1.10
N GLN A 175 -6.25 12.72 0.46
CA GLN A 175 -6.69 11.97 -0.71
C GLN A 175 -6.07 10.57 -0.74
N TYR A 176 -6.85 9.54 -1.03
CA TYR A 176 -6.29 8.22 -1.30
C TYR A 176 -6.84 7.57 -2.58
N GLN A 177 -6.04 6.68 -3.15
CA GLN A 177 -6.35 6.01 -4.40
C GLN A 177 -6.10 4.51 -4.29
N PHE A 178 -7.02 3.72 -4.85
CA PHE A 178 -6.83 2.29 -5.08
C PHE A 178 -6.48 2.03 -6.54
N ALA A 179 -5.21 1.72 -6.80
CA ALA A 179 -4.74 1.44 -8.16
C ALA A 179 -4.70 -0.07 -8.42
N PHE A 180 -5.30 -0.52 -9.52
CA PHE A 180 -5.08 -1.88 -9.97
C PHE A 180 -3.64 -2.02 -10.47
N MET A 181 -2.97 -3.10 -10.05
CA MET A 181 -1.59 -3.39 -10.38
C MET A 181 -1.34 -3.42 -11.90
N HIS A 182 -0.32 -2.70 -12.36
CA HIS A 182 0.23 -2.86 -13.70
C HIS A 182 1.18 -4.06 -13.68
N VAL A 183 0.94 -5.07 -14.52
CA VAL A 183 1.60 -6.38 -14.42
C VAL A 183 2.93 -6.37 -15.19
N THR A 184 3.86 -5.54 -14.75
CA THR A 184 5.19 -5.34 -15.35
C THR A 184 6.30 -5.44 -14.29
N GLY A 185 7.55 -5.55 -14.71
CA GLY A 185 8.69 -5.68 -13.81
C GLY A 185 8.54 -6.83 -12.82
N ARG A 186 8.68 -6.55 -11.51
CA ARG A 186 8.54 -7.56 -10.45
C ARG A 186 7.08 -8.00 -10.26
N ALA A 187 6.11 -7.17 -10.60
CA ALA A 187 4.70 -7.57 -10.59
C ALA A 187 4.44 -8.70 -11.61
N ALA A 188 5.06 -8.63 -12.79
CA ALA A 188 4.95 -9.67 -13.81
C ALA A 188 5.51 -11.02 -13.34
N GLN A 189 6.66 -11.00 -12.65
CA GLN A 189 7.29 -12.20 -12.09
C GLN A 189 6.40 -12.89 -11.03
N ASN A 190 5.55 -12.12 -10.34
CA ASN A 190 4.68 -12.60 -9.27
C ASN A 190 3.20 -12.71 -9.68
N ARG A 191 2.89 -12.55 -10.97
CA ARG A 191 1.52 -12.30 -11.45
C ARG A 191 0.52 -13.38 -11.07
N GLU A 192 0.94 -14.65 -11.00
CA GLU A 192 0.08 -15.81 -10.75
C GLU A 192 -0.57 -15.78 -9.35
N TRP A 193 0.22 -15.43 -8.34
CA TRP A 193 -0.26 -15.41 -6.95
C TRP A 193 -0.65 -14.01 -6.49
N LEU A 194 -0.21 -12.95 -7.19
CA LEU A 194 -0.42 -11.56 -6.79
C LEU A 194 -1.61 -10.87 -7.48
N THR A 195 -2.00 -11.32 -8.68
CA THR A 195 -3.07 -10.67 -9.46
C THR A 195 -4.42 -11.32 -9.16
N ALA A 196 -5.43 -10.50 -8.84
CA ALA A 196 -6.80 -10.95 -8.64
C ALA A 196 -7.70 -10.52 -9.80
N ARG A 197 -8.76 -11.29 -10.06
CA ARG A 197 -9.81 -10.90 -11.01
C ARG A 197 -10.53 -9.63 -10.54
N LYS A 198 -10.94 -8.75 -11.46
CA LYS A 198 -11.58 -7.45 -11.14
C LYS A 198 -12.94 -7.65 -10.49
N THR A 199 -13.71 -8.63 -10.97
CA THR A 199 -14.96 -9.06 -10.32
C THR A 199 -14.80 -9.43 -8.84
N ILE A 200 -13.66 -10.03 -8.47
CA ILE A 200 -13.39 -10.43 -7.08
C ILE A 200 -13.06 -9.23 -6.20
N ILE A 201 -12.28 -8.26 -6.72
CA ILE A 201 -11.84 -7.11 -5.93
C ILE A 201 -12.87 -5.97 -5.90
N GLU A 202 -13.74 -5.87 -6.92
CA GLU A 202 -14.67 -4.75 -7.09
C GLU A 202 -15.49 -4.44 -5.83
N PRO A 203 -16.15 -5.42 -5.17
CA PRO A 203 -16.95 -5.13 -3.99
C PRO A 203 -16.12 -4.53 -2.84
N TRP A 204 -14.85 -4.92 -2.74
CA TRP A 204 -13.96 -4.47 -1.67
C TRP A 204 -13.35 -3.10 -1.96
N VAL A 205 -13.04 -2.83 -3.23
CA VAL A 205 -12.66 -1.48 -3.70
C VAL A 205 -13.79 -0.50 -3.39
N LYS A 206 -15.05 -0.82 -3.77
CA LYS A 206 -16.22 0.03 -3.50
C LYS A 206 -16.42 0.29 -2.00
N LYS A 207 -16.38 -0.77 -1.17
CA LYS A 207 -16.42 -0.63 0.29
C LYS A 207 -15.30 0.26 0.84
N GLY A 208 -14.11 0.17 0.27
CA GLY A 208 -12.99 1.04 0.61
C GLY A 208 -13.21 2.49 0.19
N LEU A 209 -13.80 2.75 -0.98
CA LEU A 209 -14.16 4.11 -1.41
C LEU A 209 -15.23 4.71 -0.51
N ASP A 210 -16.26 3.93 -0.15
CA ASP A 210 -17.36 4.38 0.71
C ASP A 210 -16.87 4.97 2.04
N VAL A 211 -15.80 4.41 2.61
CA VAL A 211 -15.21 4.94 3.85
C VAL A 211 -14.74 6.39 3.68
N GLY A 212 -14.04 6.69 2.59
CA GLY A 212 -13.56 8.04 2.31
C GLY A 212 -14.67 8.97 1.86
N ILE A 213 -15.61 8.49 1.04
CA ILE A 213 -16.78 9.26 0.60
C ILE A 213 -17.59 9.74 1.82
N LYS A 214 -17.91 8.85 2.75
CA LYS A 214 -18.67 9.16 3.97
C LYS A 214 -17.95 10.13 4.91
N THR A 215 -16.63 10.25 4.78
CA THR A 215 -15.79 11.11 5.63
C THR A 215 -15.28 12.35 4.90
N GLY A 216 -15.81 12.63 3.70
CA GLY A 216 -15.48 13.81 2.90
C GLY A 216 -14.06 13.81 2.32
N ARG A 217 -13.41 12.64 2.24
CA ARG A 217 -12.06 12.51 1.63
C ARG A 217 -12.16 12.37 0.13
N ILE A 218 -11.15 12.90 -0.57
CA ILE A 218 -11.02 12.69 -2.01
C ILE A 218 -10.56 11.25 -2.21
N VAL A 219 -11.37 10.44 -2.90
CA VAL A 219 -11.05 9.04 -3.18
C VAL A 219 -11.08 8.75 -4.66
N MET A 220 -10.21 7.85 -5.09
CA MET A 220 -10.13 7.48 -6.50
C MET A 220 -9.77 6.02 -6.72
N THR A 221 -10.02 5.53 -7.92
CA THR A 221 -9.51 4.25 -8.44
C THR A 221 -8.70 4.47 -9.70
N GLU A 222 -7.62 3.70 -9.88
CA GLU A 222 -6.86 3.63 -11.13
C GLU A 222 -6.97 2.26 -11.77
N ALA A 223 -6.99 2.23 -13.09
CA ALA A 223 -6.92 1.03 -13.91
C ALA A 223 -8.02 -0.01 -13.59
N ILE A 224 -9.14 0.46 -13.05
CA ILE A 224 -10.39 -0.28 -12.88
C ILE A 224 -11.43 0.34 -13.83
N PRO A 225 -11.78 -0.35 -14.93
CA PRO A 225 -12.67 0.21 -15.94
C PRO A 225 -14.08 0.50 -15.43
N TYR A 226 -14.78 1.42 -16.11
CA TYR A 226 -16.13 1.86 -15.79
C TYR A 226 -17.16 0.73 -15.65
N CYS A 227 -16.99 -0.39 -16.36
CA CYS A 227 -17.89 -1.54 -16.25
C CYS A 227 -17.86 -2.21 -14.87
N PHE A 228 -16.81 -2.01 -14.07
CA PHE A 228 -16.75 -2.45 -12.67
C PHE A 228 -17.14 -1.33 -11.68
N MET A 229 -17.34 -0.10 -12.17
CA MET A 229 -17.50 1.09 -11.34
C MET A 229 -18.90 1.72 -11.48
N SER A 230 -19.92 0.90 -11.78
CA SER A 230 -21.32 1.36 -11.78
C SER A 230 -21.69 1.97 -10.43
N GLY A 231 -22.17 3.22 -10.44
CA GLY A 231 -22.47 4.03 -9.24
C GLY A 231 -21.26 4.75 -8.64
N TYR A 232 -20.07 4.58 -9.21
CA TYR A 232 -18.79 5.13 -8.74
C TYR A 232 -17.99 5.79 -9.88
N GLU A 233 -18.64 6.18 -10.97
CA GLU A 233 -17.99 6.63 -12.20
C GLU A 233 -17.20 7.94 -12.06
N ASP A 234 -17.50 8.74 -11.03
CA ASP A 234 -16.80 9.99 -10.72
C ASP A 234 -15.51 9.77 -9.92
N TYR A 235 -15.30 8.56 -9.38
CA TYR A 235 -14.09 8.19 -8.65
C TYR A 235 -13.02 7.54 -9.54
N VAL A 236 -13.26 7.43 -10.85
CA VAL A 236 -12.29 6.88 -11.81
C VAL A 236 -11.24 7.94 -12.17
N ALA A 237 -10.00 7.74 -11.73
CA ALA A 237 -8.92 8.74 -11.76
C ALA A 237 -8.55 9.19 -13.18
N GLU A 238 -8.70 8.30 -14.17
CA GLU A 238 -8.34 8.52 -15.57
C GLU A 238 -8.94 9.79 -16.20
N LYS A 239 -10.06 10.29 -15.67
CA LYS A 239 -10.71 11.54 -16.11
C LYS A 239 -9.93 12.79 -15.68
N VAL A 240 -9.12 12.70 -14.63
CA VAL A 240 -8.50 13.85 -13.96
C VAL A 240 -6.98 13.74 -13.82
N ILE A 241 -6.37 12.64 -14.29
CA ILE A 241 -4.91 12.53 -14.36
C ILE A 241 -4.37 13.67 -15.24
N PRO A 242 -3.47 14.52 -14.73
CA PRO A 242 -2.91 15.62 -15.50
C PRO A 242 -2.07 15.09 -16.67
N ARG A 243 -2.03 15.84 -17.77
CA ARG A 243 -1.10 15.51 -18.87
C ARG A 243 0.33 15.60 -18.34
N THR A 244 1.05 14.50 -18.43
CA THR A 244 2.30 14.29 -17.70
C THR A 244 3.42 13.90 -18.65
N LYS A 245 4.55 14.60 -18.55
CA LYS A 245 5.83 14.20 -19.18
C LYS A 245 6.66 13.41 -18.16
N ILE A 246 7.24 12.28 -18.56
CA ILE A 246 8.02 11.43 -17.63
C ILE A 246 9.48 11.41 -18.06
N TYR A 247 10.37 11.79 -17.15
CA TYR A 247 11.80 11.57 -17.30
C TYR A 247 12.16 10.24 -16.63
N ASP A 248 12.22 9.18 -17.42
CA ASP A 248 12.62 7.83 -16.99
C ASP A 248 14.15 7.67 -17.10
N ALA A 249 14.68 6.49 -16.75
CA ALA A 249 16.11 6.18 -16.78
C ALA A 249 16.75 6.43 -18.16
N ASP A 250 16.10 5.84 -19.16
CA ASP A 250 16.61 5.53 -20.48
C ASP A 250 15.81 6.24 -21.58
N ALA A 251 14.68 6.85 -21.21
CA ALA A 251 13.79 7.51 -22.14
C ALA A 251 13.07 8.68 -21.47
N VAL A 252 12.65 9.63 -22.31
CA VAL A 252 11.71 10.67 -21.94
C VAL A 252 10.38 10.37 -22.63
N ILE A 253 9.33 10.18 -21.85
CA ILE A 253 7.97 10.02 -22.36
C ILE A 253 7.34 11.40 -22.40
N GLU A 254 7.24 11.97 -23.60
CA GLU A 254 6.77 13.34 -23.81
C GLU A 254 5.32 13.55 -23.34
N ASP A 255 4.43 12.58 -23.58
CA ASP A 255 3.06 12.63 -23.08
C ASP A 255 2.56 11.24 -22.64
N PHE A 256 2.69 10.97 -21.35
CA PHE A 256 2.25 9.71 -20.77
C PHE A 256 0.74 9.48 -20.92
N THR A 257 -0.06 10.52 -21.13
CA THR A 257 -1.51 10.34 -21.38
C THR A 257 -1.73 9.57 -22.67
N GLN A 258 -0.95 9.87 -23.71
CA GLN A 258 -1.04 9.20 -25.00
C GLN A 258 -0.44 7.80 -24.91
N THR A 259 0.77 7.65 -24.37
CA THR A 259 1.39 6.33 -24.17
C THR A 259 0.50 5.39 -23.37
N ARG A 260 -0.10 5.87 -22.27
CA ARG A 260 -1.02 5.09 -21.45
C ARG A 260 -2.29 4.68 -22.18
N ARG A 261 -2.86 5.56 -23.02
CA ARG A 261 -4.09 5.27 -23.80
C ARG A 261 -3.85 4.35 -24.99
N ASN A 262 -2.73 4.52 -25.67
CA ASN A 262 -2.46 3.88 -26.96
C ASN A 262 -1.67 2.58 -26.80
N GLU A 263 -0.75 2.54 -25.84
CA GLU A 263 0.19 1.43 -25.65
C GLU A 263 -0.14 0.66 -24.37
N GLY A 264 -0.24 1.35 -23.22
CA GLY A 264 -0.38 0.70 -21.92
C GLY A 264 -1.75 0.06 -21.64
N LYS A 265 -2.84 0.66 -22.13
CA LYS A 265 -4.20 0.17 -21.93
C LYS A 265 -4.83 -0.33 -23.21
N THR A 266 -5.89 -1.11 -23.08
CA THR A 266 -6.56 -1.74 -24.22
C THR A 266 -8.07 -1.87 -23.99
N LYS A 267 -8.84 -1.98 -25.08
CA LYS A 267 -10.30 -2.15 -25.06
C LYS A 267 -10.67 -3.46 -25.73
N GLY A 268 -11.63 -4.17 -25.15
CA GLY A 268 -12.07 -5.47 -25.62
C GLY A 268 -13.13 -5.40 -26.73
N PRO A 269 -13.48 -6.56 -27.31
CA PRO A 269 -14.39 -6.64 -28.45
C PRO A 269 -15.78 -6.03 -28.19
N LYS A 270 -16.31 -6.17 -26.97
CA LYS A 270 -17.63 -5.63 -26.58
C LYS A 270 -17.59 -4.17 -26.11
N CYS A 271 -16.42 -3.56 -25.95
CA CYS A 271 -16.31 -2.19 -25.48
C CYS A 271 -17.08 -1.16 -26.33
N PRO A 272 -17.17 -1.25 -27.68
CA PRO A 272 -17.94 -0.31 -28.50
C PRO A 272 -19.44 -0.21 -28.14
N GLU A 273 -20.00 -1.23 -27.49
CA GLU A 273 -21.39 -1.27 -27.03
C GLU A 273 -21.60 -0.45 -25.74
N CYS A 274 -20.52 -0.23 -24.97
CA CYS A 274 -20.58 0.42 -23.66
C CYS A 274 -20.85 1.92 -23.75
N ARG A 275 -21.70 2.46 -22.87
CA ARG A 275 -21.95 3.92 -22.78
C ARG A 275 -20.70 4.73 -22.46
N TRP A 276 -19.72 4.11 -21.80
CA TRP A 276 -18.47 4.74 -21.38
C TRP A 276 -17.34 4.55 -22.39
N PHE A 277 -17.62 4.03 -23.59
CA PHE A 277 -16.58 3.70 -24.58
C PHE A 277 -15.62 4.86 -24.89
N SER A 278 -16.10 6.10 -24.99
CA SER A 278 -15.27 7.27 -25.29
C SER A 278 -14.41 7.71 -24.11
N ALA A 279 -14.92 7.62 -22.88
CA ALA A 279 -14.25 8.10 -21.67
C ALA A 279 -13.36 7.04 -20.99
N CYS A 280 -13.76 5.77 -21.07
CA CYS A 280 -13.02 4.65 -20.54
C CYS A 280 -11.78 4.40 -21.38
N GLU A 281 -10.65 4.11 -20.75
CA GLU A 281 -9.41 3.72 -21.43
C GLU A 281 -9.19 2.21 -21.42
N GLY A 282 -10.02 1.47 -20.67
CA GLY A 282 -9.87 0.03 -20.44
C GLY A 282 -8.85 -0.32 -19.34
N PRO A 283 -8.61 -1.61 -19.09
CA PRO A 283 -7.59 -2.06 -18.14
C PRO A 283 -6.18 -1.92 -18.74
N TRP A 284 -5.16 -2.13 -17.90
CA TRP A 284 -3.80 -2.44 -18.38
C TRP A 284 -3.83 -3.63 -19.33
N ARG A 285 -3.05 -3.59 -20.41
CA ARG A 285 -3.09 -4.57 -21.52
C ARG A 285 -2.76 -6.00 -21.08
N GLU A 286 -1.88 -6.13 -20.09
CA GLU A 286 -1.45 -7.41 -19.54
C GLU A 286 -2.58 -8.14 -18.80
N TYR A 287 -3.60 -7.41 -18.33
CA TYR A 287 -4.71 -8.01 -17.58
C TYR A 287 -5.61 -8.93 -18.43
N PRO A 288 -6.18 -8.49 -19.57
CA PRO A 288 -6.94 -9.37 -20.45
C PRO A 288 -6.08 -10.43 -21.14
N GLU A 289 -4.76 -10.22 -21.30
CA GLU A 289 -3.84 -11.29 -21.74
C GLU A 289 -3.80 -12.45 -20.73
N MET A 290 -3.93 -12.15 -19.43
CA MET A 290 -3.96 -13.17 -18.38
C MET A 290 -5.34 -13.81 -18.18
N PHE A 291 -6.41 -13.01 -18.16
CA PHE A 291 -7.72 -13.49 -17.72
C PHE A 291 -8.79 -13.51 -18.82
N GLY A 292 -8.51 -12.96 -19.99
CA GLY A 292 -9.50 -12.77 -21.04
C GLY A 292 -10.42 -11.57 -20.81
N TRP A 293 -11.50 -11.51 -21.60
CA TRP A 293 -12.47 -10.40 -21.64
C TRP A 293 -13.84 -10.75 -21.04
N ASP A 294 -14.00 -11.94 -20.47
CA ASP A 294 -15.28 -12.52 -20.06
C ASP A 294 -15.99 -11.70 -18.96
N GLU A 295 -15.25 -11.13 -18.01
CA GLU A 295 -15.81 -10.31 -16.93
C GLU A 295 -16.08 -8.83 -17.31
N PHE A 296 -15.75 -8.42 -18.54
CA PHE A 296 -15.95 -7.04 -19.00
C PHE A 296 -17.32 -6.87 -19.64
N ILE A 297 -18.32 -6.58 -18.81
CA ILE A 297 -19.71 -6.43 -19.25
C ILE A 297 -19.97 -4.96 -19.62
N PRO A 298 -20.35 -4.63 -20.87
CA PRO A 298 -20.66 -3.27 -21.28
C PRO A 298 -21.78 -2.66 -20.44
N VAL A 299 -21.61 -1.39 -20.03
CA VAL A 299 -22.67 -0.64 -19.35
C VAL A 299 -23.65 -0.11 -20.40
N ALA A 300 -24.94 -0.42 -20.22
CA ALA A 300 -25.99 -0.09 -21.18
C ALA A 300 -26.10 1.43 -21.44
N LYS A 301 -26.30 1.81 -22.71
CA LYS A 301 -26.61 3.20 -23.09
C LYS A 301 -28.01 3.57 -22.56
N PRO A 302 -28.21 4.79 -22.03
CA PRO A 302 -29.54 5.22 -21.63
C PRO A 302 -30.49 5.14 -22.83
N LYS A 303 -31.67 4.53 -22.64
CA LYS A 303 -32.69 4.47 -23.69
C LYS A 303 -33.02 5.91 -24.07
N ARG A 304 -32.79 6.30 -25.34
CA ARG A 304 -33.28 7.57 -25.87
C ARG A 304 -34.80 7.55 -25.69
N LYS A 305 -35.35 8.34 -24.76
CA LYS A 305 -36.78 8.65 -24.79
C LYS A 305 -37.01 9.31 -26.14
N GLY A 306 -37.74 8.65 -27.03
CA GLY A 306 -38.09 9.23 -28.33
C GLY A 306 -38.69 10.61 -28.08
N ARG A 307 -38.03 11.66 -28.58
CA ARG A 307 -38.73 12.92 -28.79
C ARG A 307 -39.80 12.59 -29.81
N ALA A 308 -41.05 12.49 -29.38
CA ALA A 308 -42.17 12.58 -30.29
C ALA A 308 -41.96 13.90 -31.04
N LEU A 309 -41.64 13.80 -32.33
CA LEU A 309 -41.54 14.94 -33.21
C LEU A 309 -42.98 15.48 -33.31
N LYS A 310 -43.35 16.45 -32.48
CA LYS A 310 -44.56 17.23 -32.73
C LYS A 310 -44.29 18.00 -34.01
N LEU A 311 -44.78 17.44 -35.11
CA LEU A 311 -44.87 18.09 -36.40
C LEU A 311 -45.80 19.29 -36.20
N VAL A 312 -45.24 20.47 -35.96
CA VAL A 312 -46.02 21.71 -36.05
C VAL A 312 -46.13 22.02 -37.53
N LEU A 313 -47.24 21.61 -38.14
CA LEU A 313 -47.59 21.99 -39.49
C LEU A 313 -47.81 23.50 -39.50
N SER A 314 -46.99 24.21 -40.27
CA SER A 314 -47.11 25.64 -40.53
C SER A 314 -48.45 25.97 -41.19
N ALA A 315 -49.27 26.79 -40.52
CA ALA A 315 -50.31 27.58 -41.16
C ALA A 315 -49.79 29.02 -41.31
N LEU A 316 -49.42 29.38 -42.53
CA LEU A 316 -49.27 30.73 -43.06
C LEU A 316 -50.69 31.31 -43.23
N LEU A 317 -51.13 32.43 -42.65
CA LEU A 317 -50.90 33.88 -42.93
C LEU A 317 -52.10 34.65 -42.29
N PRO A 318 -52.17 36.01 -42.24
CA PRO A 318 -51.16 37.07 -42.27
C PRO A 318 -51.27 38.07 -41.08
N LEU A 319 -50.31 39.01 -41.03
CA LEU A 319 -50.15 40.12 -40.10
C LEU A 319 -51.39 41.04 -39.95
N ALA A 320 -51.62 41.52 -38.71
CA ALA A 320 -52.19 42.84 -38.46
C ALA A 320 -51.60 43.45 -37.16
N ALA A 321 -51.48 44.78 -37.19
CA ALA A 321 -50.74 45.64 -36.29
C ALA A 321 -51.17 45.65 -34.81
N GLY A 322 -50.25 46.10 -33.94
CA GLY A 322 -50.66 46.94 -32.81
C GLY A 322 -50.01 46.65 -31.45
N GLN A 323 -49.19 47.59 -31.01
CA GLN A 323 -49.05 48.06 -29.62
C GLN A 323 -48.29 47.19 -28.60
N CYS A 324 -47.07 47.66 -28.33
CA CYS A 324 -46.55 48.08 -27.02
C CYS A 324 -47.33 47.65 -25.77
N LEU A 325 -46.69 46.90 -24.88
CA LEU A 325 -46.63 47.24 -23.45
C LEU A 325 -45.55 46.43 -22.74
N ALA A 326 -44.62 47.16 -22.14
CA ALA A 326 -43.67 46.68 -21.16
C ALA A 326 -44.40 46.25 -19.89
N GLN A 327 -43.95 45.17 -19.25
CA GLN A 327 -44.05 45.07 -17.80
C GLN A 327 -42.91 44.23 -17.21
N ARG A 328 -42.19 44.90 -16.31
CA ARG A 328 -41.23 44.38 -15.34
C ARG A 328 -41.93 43.39 -14.41
N ILE A 329 -41.22 42.32 -14.03
CA ILE A 329 -41.37 41.72 -12.69
C ILE A 329 -39.96 41.38 -12.18
N GLU A 330 -39.64 41.93 -11.01
CA GLU A 330 -38.42 41.75 -10.20
C GLU A 330 -38.38 40.38 -9.49
N PRO A 331 -37.22 39.95 -8.92
CA PRO A 331 -37.05 38.63 -8.35
C PRO A 331 -37.49 38.60 -6.88
N ALA A 332 -38.25 37.56 -6.51
CA ALA A 332 -38.60 37.28 -5.11
C ALA A 332 -37.63 36.26 -4.49
N SER A 333 -37.29 36.57 -3.25
CA SER A 333 -36.30 36.02 -2.35
C SER A 333 -36.56 34.60 -1.83
N GLN A 334 -35.47 34.02 -1.36
CA GLN A 334 -35.32 33.06 -0.25
C GLN A 334 -36.61 32.74 0.52
N ASP A 335 -36.93 31.44 0.61
CA ASP A 335 -37.26 30.89 1.92
C ASP A 335 -36.89 29.41 2.03
N SER A 336 -36.25 29.11 3.15
CA SER A 336 -35.84 27.80 3.62
C SER A 336 -37.03 27.02 4.15
N THR A 337 -37.21 25.77 3.72
CA THR A 337 -38.04 24.83 4.49
C THR A 337 -37.39 23.45 4.48
N LEU A 338 -36.99 23.04 5.68
CA LEU A 338 -36.55 21.70 6.04
C LEU A 338 -37.63 20.67 5.68
N LEU A 339 -37.29 19.70 4.84
CA LEU A 339 -38.07 18.47 4.68
C LEU A 339 -37.58 17.44 5.69
N VAL A 340 -38.35 17.30 6.77
CA VAL A 340 -38.29 16.21 7.73
C VAL A 340 -38.70 14.92 7.02
N VAL A 341 -37.82 13.93 6.99
CA VAL A 341 -38.12 12.56 6.52
C VAL A 341 -38.43 11.69 7.74
N PRO A 342 -39.57 10.97 7.79
CA PRO A 342 -39.93 10.17 8.94
C PRO A 342 -39.07 8.91 9.07
N SER A 343 -38.61 8.65 10.30
CA SER A 343 -37.89 7.45 10.71
C SER A 343 -38.85 6.27 10.90
N SER A 344 -38.70 5.21 10.10
CA SER A 344 -39.25 3.89 10.41
C SER A 344 -38.14 2.99 10.95
N ARG A 345 -38.25 2.60 12.22
CA ARG A 345 -37.42 1.54 12.86
C ARG A 345 -37.78 0.18 12.25
N PRO A 346 -36.81 -0.72 11.99
CA PRO A 346 -37.08 -2.14 11.84
C PRO A 346 -37.08 -2.83 13.21
N GLU A 347 -38.04 -3.72 13.41
CA GLU A 347 -38.24 -4.58 14.57
C GLU A 347 -37.10 -5.60 14.76
N GLU A 348 -36.89 -6.00 16.01
CA GLU A 348 -35.94 -7.03 16.45
C GLU A 348 -36.40 -8.43 16.00
N ASP A 349 -35.70 -9.03 15.04
CA ASP A 349 -35.86 -10.44 14.72
C ASP A 349 -35.03 -11.32 15.67
N GLN A 350 -35.73 -12.13 16.45
CA GLN A 350 -35.18 -13.12 17.37
C GLN A 350 -34.42 -14.21 16.61
N VAL A 351 -33.13 -14.38 16.93
CA VAL A 351 -32.29 -15.47 16.43
C VAL A 351 -32.76 -16.79 17.06
N LYS A 352 -33.47 -17.62 16.28
CA LYS A 352 -33.71 -19.03 16.61
C LYS A 352 -32.41 -19.83 16.41
N VAL A 353 -31.86 -20.33 17.52
CA VAL A 353 -30.78 -21.32 17.54
C VAL A 353 -31.33 -22.67 17.09
N LEU A 354 -30.79 -23.24 16.01
CA LEU A 354 -31.04 -24.62 15.60
C LEU A 354 -29.98 -25.54 16.23
N PRO A 355 -30.34 -26.76 16.68
CA PRO A 355 -29.42 -27.66 17.37
C PRO A 355 -28.39 -28.27 16.42
N ALA A 356 -27.19 -28.50 16.95
CA ALA A 356 -26.10 -29.18 16.27
C ALA A 356 -26.51 -30.61 15.86
N LYS A 357 -26.39 -30.93 14.58
CA LYS A 357 -26.47 -32.31 14.09
C LYS A 357 -25.08 -32.94 14.12
N ASP A 358 -24.97 -34.03 14.85
CA ASP A 358 -23.94 -35.06 14.68
C ASP A 358 -23.96 -35.58 13.24
N THR A 359 -22.82 -35.54 12.55
CA THR A 359 -22.60 -36.36 11.36
C THR A 359 -21.14 -36.80 11.29
N SER A 360 -20.90 -38.05 11.71
CA SER A 360 -19.72 -38.85 11.37
C SER A 360 -19.75 -39.26 9.89
N ALA A 361 -19.77 -38.28 8.97
CA ALA A 361 -19.72 -38.51 7.54
C ALA A 361 -18.27 -38.48 7.05
N SER A 362 -17.83 -39.56 6.39
CA SER A 362 -16.52 -39.62 5.73
C SER A 362 -16.38 -38.48 4.73
N LEU A 363 -15.31 -37.69 4.89
CA LEU A 363 -14.99 -36.56 4.00
C LEU A 363 -14.83 -37.04 2.54
N PRO A 364 -15.32 -36.27 1.55
CA PRO A 364 -15.11 -36.59 0.14
C PRO A 364 -13.62 -36.63 -0.21
N PRO A 365 -13.19 -37.48 -1.16
CA PRO A 365 -11.79 -37.56 -1.54
C PRO A 365 -11.30 -36.23 -2.12
N LEU A 366 -10.10 -35.82 -1.68
CA LEU A 366 -9.43 -34.58 -2.10
C LEU A 366 -9.15 -34.56 -3.60
N SER A 367 -9.27 -33.38 -4.20
CA SER A 367 -8.83 -33.18 -5.57
C SER A 367 -7.32 -33.36 -5.67
N GLU A 368 -6.86 -33.90 -6.79
CA GLU A 368 -5.45 -34.20 -7.03
C GLU A 368 -4.55 -32.94 -6.93
N ALA A 369 -5.12 -31.77 -7.24
CA ALA A 369 -4.48 -30.46 -7.08
C ALA A 369 -4.31 -30.06 -5.60
N ALA A 370 -5.31 -30.29 -4.75
CA ALA A 370 -5.21 -30.01 -3.32
C ALA A 370 -4.24 -30.97 -2.61
N ALA A 371 -4.20 -32.24 -3.02
CA ALA A 371 -3.22 -33.22 -2.53
C ALA A 371 -1.78 -32.85 -2.96
N ARG A 372 -1.60 -32.25 -4.15
CA ARG A 372 -0.29 -31.75 -4.61
C ARG A 372 0.17 -30.52 -3.82
N ASP A 373 -0.72 -29.56 -3.57
CA ASP A 373 -0.43 -28.34 -2.82
C ASP A 373 -0.10 -28.65 -1.34
N SER A 374 -0.85 -29.58 -0.74
CA SER A 374 -0.57 -30.09 0.62
C SER A 374 0.80 -30.77 0.73
N ARG A 375 1.21 -31.58 -0.26
CA ARG A 375 2.55 -32.17 -0.31
C ARG A 375 3.66 -31.12 -0.47
N GLN A 376 3.44 -30.09 -1.29
CA GLN A 376 4.40 -29.01 -1.48
C GLN A 376 4.61 -28.19 -0.20
N ARG A 377 3.52 -27.91 0.53
CA ARG A 377 3.53 -27.24 1.83
C ARG A 377 4.22 -28.07 2.91
N TYR A 378 4.01 -29.38 2.92
CA TYR A 378 4.80 -30.28 3.78
C TYR A 378 6.32 -30.15 3.54
N MET A 379 6.75 -30.13 2.27
CA MET A 379 8.17 -29.97 1.93
C MET A 379 8.74 -28.62 2.38
N ILE A 380 7.95 -27.55 2.32
CA ILE A 380 8.33 -26.24 2.87
C ILE A 380 8.50 -26.33 4.39
N GLY A 381 7.55 -26.95 5.09
CA GLY A 381 7.67 -27.20 6.53
C GLY A 381 8.91 -28.03 6.89
N LEU A 382 9.28 -29.02 6.08
CA LEU A 382 10.49 -29.83 6.28
C LEU A 382 11.78 -29.00 6.09
N MET A 383 11.82 -28.12 5.09
CA MET A 383 12.95 -27.20 4.91
C MET A 383 13.08 -26.21 6.08
N LEU A 384 11.97 -25.71 6.60
CA LEU A 384 11.95 -24.83 7.79
C LEU A 384 12.42 -25.57 9.03
N PHE A 385 11.98 -26.81 9.21
CA PHE A 385 12.38 -27.68 10.31
C PHE A 385 13.89 -27.95 10.32
N GLN A 386 14.48 -28.27 9.15
CA GLN A 386 15.92 -28.46 9.01
C GLN A 386 16.74 -27.20 9.32
N LYS A 387 16.16 -26.02 9.09
CA LYS A 387 16.75 -24.71 9.40
C LYS A 387 16.51 -24.24 10.84
N GLY A 388 15.93 -25.09 11.70
CA GLY A 388 15.63 -24.77 13.10
C GLY A 388 14.42 -23.84 13.31
N ASN A 389 13.67 -23.51 12.26
CA ASN A 389 12.44 -22.72 12.37
C ASN A 389 11.24 -23.65 12.66
N TYR A 390 11.13 -24.11 13.89
CA TYR A 390 10.09 -25.05 14.31
C TYR A 390 8.68 -24.42 14.29
N ALA A 391 8.54 -23.13 14.62
CA ALA A 391 7.26 -22.43 14.55
C ALA A 391 6.72 -22.36 13.11
N GLY A 392 7.58 -22.00 12.15
CA GLY A 392 7.21 -21.99 10.73
C GLY A 392 6.94 -23.39 10.17
N ALA A 393 7.71 -24.40 10.59
CA ALA A 393 7.43 -25.80 10.22
C ALA A 393 6.06 -26.27 10.72
N ARG A 394 5.70 -25.93 11.97
CA ARG A 394 4.39 -26.22 12.56
C ARG A 394 3.25 -25.54 11.82
N GLU A 395 3.42 -24.28 11.42
CA GLU A 395 2.40 -23.53 10.68
C GLU A 395 2.10 -24.18 9.32
N GLU A 396 3.14 -24.52 8.54
CA GLU A 396 2.98 -25.16 7.23
C GLU A 396 2.37 -26.58 7.33
N TRP A 397 2.72 -27.34 8.37
CA TRP A 397 2.15 -28.67 8.59
C TRP A 397 0.70 -28.63 9.11
N ASN A 398 0.35 -27.68 9.98
CA ASN A 398 -1.05 -27.46 10.39
C ASN A 398 -1.91 -27.01 9.20
N TRP A 399 -1.38 -26.14 8.33
CA TRP A 399 -2.05 -25.76 7.09
C TRP A 399 -2.28 -26.98 6.18
N SER A 400 -1.26 -27.84 6.05
CA SER A 400 -1.34 -29.07 5.25
C SER A 400 -2.41 -30.02 5.77
N LEU A 401 -2.56 -30.17 7.09
CA LEU A 401 -3.60 -30.99 7.71
C LEU A 401 -5.00 -30.36 7.67
N PHE A 402 -5.09 -29.04 7.70
CA PHE A 402 -6.38 -28.36 7.56
C PHE A 402 -6.99 -28.61 6.17
N HIS A 403 -6.15 -28.61 5.13
CA HIS A 403 -6.60 -28.80 3.74
C HIS A 403 -6.55 -30.26 3.29
N ASP A 404 -5.69 -31.08 3.88
CA ASP A 404 -5.64 -32.53 3.69
C ASP A 404 -5.52 -33.24 5.05
N PRO A 405 -6.64 -33.51 5.72
CA PRO A 405 -6.66 -34.18 7.03
C PRO A 405 -6.04 -35.59 7.02
N MET A 406 -5.85 -36.19 5.84
CA MET A 406 -5.25 -37.51 5.65
C MET A 406 -3.76 -37.45 5.28
N ASN A 407 -3.14 -36.27 5.26
CA ASN A 407 -1.71 -36.11 4.98
C ASN A 407 -0.85 -36.67 6.12
N GLU A 408 -0.47 -37.95 6.01
CA GLU A 408 0.35 -38.66 6.99
C GLU A 408 1.76 -38.06 7.17
N ASP A 409 2.30 -37.41 6.13
CA ASP A 409 3.60 -36.73 6.20
C ASP A 409 3.56 -35.51 7.14
N ALA A 410 2.50 -34.69 7.02
CA ALA A 410 2.27 -33.55 7.91
C ALA A 410 1.97 -33.99 9.35
N LYS A 411 1.22 -35.10 9.55
CA LYS A 411 1.03 -35.72 10.88
C LYS A 411 2.35 -36.18 11.48
N ALA A 412 3.19 -36.86 10.68
CA ALA A 412 4.51 -37.30 11.10
C ALA A 412 5.45 -36.14 11.44
N GLY A 413 5.38 -35.05 10.66
CA GLY A 413 6.10 -33.80 10.93
C GLY A 413 5.75 -33.20 12.30
N LEU A 414 4.46 -33.01 12.59
CA LEU A 414 4.02 -32.50 13.88
C LEU A 414 4.38 -33.44 15.05
N LYS A 415 4.33 -34.76 14.84
CA LYS A 415 4.76 -35.75 15.84
C LYS A 415 6.27 -35.66 16.12
N ARG A 416 7.11 -35.41 15.10
CA ARG A 416 8.55 -35.16 15.28
C ARG A 416 8.78 -33.88 16.09
N LEU A 417 7.99 -32.85 15.83
CA LEU A 417 8.08 -31.56 16.53
C LEU A 417 7.66 -31.68 18.00
N ALA A 418 6.58 -32.40 18.29
CA ALA A 418 6.13 -32.68 19.66
C ALA A 418 7.17 -33.50 20.46
N LYS A 419 7.92 -34.41 19.80
CA LYS A 419 9.03 -35.14 20.46
C LYS A 419 10.23 -34.25 20.79
N LEU A 420 10.46 -33.16 20.06
CA LEU A 420 11.51 -32.19 20.38
C LEU A 420 11.11 -31.30 21.57
N GLU A 421 9.83 -31.00 21.73
CA GLU A 421 9.30 -30.22 22.86
C GLU A 421 9.25 -31.01 24.17
N HIS A 422 9.35 -32.35 24.11
CA HIS A 422 9.37 -33.24 25.28
C HIS A 422 10.77 -33.67 25.75
N LYS A 423 11.86 -33.10 25.24
CA LYS A 423 13.18 -33.28 25.89
C LYS A 423 13.23 -32.41 27.16
N PRO A 424 13.44 -32.98 28.35
CA PRO A 424 13.66 -32.18 29.55
C PRO A 424 14.90 -31.31 29.31
N ALA A 425 14.81 -30.04 29.67
CA ALA A 425 15.95 -29.15 29.68
C ALA A 425 17.05 -29.80 30.55
N LEU A 426 18.24 -29.98 29.97
CA LEU A 426 19.43 -30.30 30.75
C LEU A 426 19.60 -29.23 31.85
N PRO A 427 20.10 -29.62 33.04
CA PRO A 427 20.27 -28.66 34.13
C PRO A 427 21.16 -27.52 33.66
N ARG A 428 20.64 -26.29 33.79
CA ARG A 428 21.39 -25.07 33.51
C ARG A 428 22.57 -25.01 34.48
N PRO A 429 23.80 -24.72 34.02
CA PRO A 429 24.85 -24.27 34.93
C PRO A 429 24.36 -22.96 35.56
N SER A 430 24.27 -22.92 36.89
CA SER A 430 24.08 -21.68 37.62
C SER A 430 25.37 -20.86 37.50
N LEU A 431 25.35 -19.85 36.65
CA LEU A 431 26.25 -18.71 36.81
C LEU A 431 25.41 -17.59 37.39
N ALA A 432 25.27 -17.62 38.72
CA ALA A 432 24.90 -16.45 39.47
C ALA A 432 25.98 -15.39 39.19
N VAL A 433 25.60 -14.29 38.54
CA VAL A 433 26.42 -13.09 38.52
C VAL A 433 25.90 -12.26 39.68
N GLU A 434 26.56 -12.38 40.82
CA GLU A 434 26.42 -11.40 41.90
C GLU A 434 26.90 -10.04 41.39
N VAL A 435 25.99 -9.07 41.36
CA VAL A 435 26.33 -7.69 41.06
C VAL A 435 26.88 -7.09 42.36
N SER A 436 28.20 -7.17 42.52
CA SER A 436 28.91 -6.49 43.61
C SER A 436 28.84 -4.98 43.43
N SER A 437 28.39 -4.27 44.47
CA SER A 437 28.33 -2.80 44.56
C SER A 437 29.69 -2.16 44.85
N ALA A 438 30.75 -2.64 44.22
CA ALA A 438 32.09 -2.04 44.31
C ALA A 438 32.26 -0.91 43.28
N PRO A 439 33.15 0.08 43.51
CA PRO A 439 33.32 1.21 42.60
C PRO A 439 33.77 0.71 41.23
N VAL A 440 33.03 1.07 40.19
CA VAL A 440 33.28 0.64 38.80
C VAL A 440 34.67 1.13 38.38
N ALA A 441 35.61 0.20 38.24
CA ALA A 441 36.89 0.48 37.60
C ALA A 441 36.63 0.96 36.17
N GLN A 442 37.25 2.07 35.77
CA GLN A 442 37.06 2.63 34.42
C GLN A 442 37.52 1.60 33.37
N SER A 443 36.57 1.15 32.54
CA SER A 443 36.81 0.26 31.41
C SER A 443 37.90 0.83 30.50
N SER A 444 38.80 0.00 29.99
CA SER A 444 39.83 0.48 29.05
C SER A 444 39.17 0.96 27.75
N GLU A 445 39.83 1.82 26.97
CA GLU A 445 39.27 2.27 25.70
C GLU A 445 39.04 1.11 24.72
N GLN A 446 39.85 0.06 24.80
CA GLN A 446 39.70 -1.16 24.01
C GLN A 446 38.46 -1.96 24.45
N ASP A 447 38.18 -2.04 25.74
CA ASP A 447 37.00 -2.73 26.28
C ASP A 447 35.71 -1.96 25.93
N ARG A 448 35.72 -0.62 25.97
CA ARG A 448 34.59 0.21 25.51
C ARG A 448 34.29 0.01 24.03
N ARG A 449 35.32 -0.04 23.17
CA ARG A 449 35.14 -0.29 21.72
C ARG A 449 34.58 -1.70 21.47
N SER A 450 35.08 -2.70 22.20
CA SER A 450 34.62 -4.08 22.09
C SER A 450 33.19 -4.24 22.63
N SER A 451 32.88 -3.58 23.73
CA SER A 451 31.53 -3.47 24.29
C SER A 451 30.55 -2.87 23.26
N GLN A 452 30.94 -1.78 22.60
CA GLN A 452 30.11 -1.16 21.57
C GLN A 452 29.87 -2.09 20.36
N GLN A 453 30.85 -2.91 19.97
CA GLN A 453 30.69 -3.89 18.90
C GLN A 453 29.70 -4.99 19.28
N HIS A 454 29.79 -5.52 20.51
CA HIS A 454 28.82 -6.47 21.04
C HIS A 454 27.43 -5.85 21.16
N TYR A 455 27.32 -4.58 21.56
CA TYR A 455 26.04 -3.86 21.53
C TYR A 455 25.42 -3.82 20.13
N LEU A 456 26.19 -3.42 19.13
CA LEU A 456 25.74 -3.36 17.73
C LEU A 456 25.37 -4.75 17.19
N SER A 457 26.14 -5.79 17.54
CA SER A 457 25.83 -7.19 17.21
C SER A 457 24.48 -7.62 17.81
N GLY A 458 24.24 -7.29 19.09
CA GLY A 458 22.97 -7.55 19.75
C GLY A 458 21.80 -6.82 19.09
N VAL A 459 21.98 -5.58 18.62
CA VAL A 459 20.98 -4.85 17.84
C VAL A 459 20.64 -5.58 16.53
N VAL A 460 21.64 -6.13 15.84
CA VAL A 460 21.43 -6.91 14.60
C VAL A 460 20.60 -8.17 14.88
N PHE A 461 20.89 -8.92 15.95
CA PHE A 461 20.09 -10.10 16.32
C PHE A 461 18.68 -9.72 16.76
N PHE A 462 18.53 -8.64 17.52
CA PHE A 462 17.24 -8.11 17.94
C PHE A 462 16.35 -7.76 16.74
N GLN A 463 16.90 -7.10 15.71
CA GLN A 463 16.17 -6.77 14.48
C GLN A 463 15.74 -8.03 13.69
N LYS A 464 16.57 -9.07 13.72
CA LYS A 464 16.27 -10.38 13.12
C LYS A 464 15.24 -11.19 13.92
N GLY A 465 14.90 -10.76 15.14
CA GLY A 465 13.97 -11.46 16.04
C GLY A 465 14.62 -12.60 16.83
N ASP A 466 15.95 -12.67 16.85
CA ASP A 466 16.72 -13.65 17.63
C ASP A 466 17.07 -13.01 18.99
N TYR A 467 16.07 -12.90 19.86
CA TYR A 467 16.17 -12.15 21.11
C TYR A 467 17.10 -12.79 22.14
N GLU A 468 17.27 -14.12 22.09
CA GLU A 468 18.22 -14.83 22.94
C GLU A 468 19.65 -14.45 22.58
N LYS A 469 20.01 -14.46 21.28
CA LYS A 469 21.32 -13.99 20.85
C LYS A 469 21.52 -12.50 21.11
N ALA A 470 20.49 -11.68 20.92
CA ALA A 470 20.55 -10.26 21.26
C ALA A 470 20.89 -10.03 22.73
N ARG A 471 20.21 -10.76 23.63
CA ARG A 471 20.47 -10.70 25.07
C ARG A 471 21.88 -11.18 25.42
N ASN A 472 22.36 -12.24 24.77
CA ASN A 472 23.71 -12.77 25.01
C ASN A 472 24.80 -11.77 24.58
N GLU A 473 24.65 -11.13 23.42
CA GLU A 473 25.57 -10.09 22.95
C GLU A 473 25.57 -8.86 23.88
N TRP A 474 24.40 -8.43 24.36
CA TRP A 474 24.33 -7.32 25.31
C TRP A 474 24.87 -7.68 26.69
N ALA A 475 24.74 -8.92 27.14
CA ALA A 475 25.38 -9.39 28.36
C ALA A 475 26.92 -9.40 28.23
N LEU A 476 27.45 -9.75 27.05
CA LEU A 476 28.90 -9.65 26.76
C LEU A 476 29.35 -8.18 26.74
N ALA A 477 28.56 -7.28 26.15
CA ALA A 477 28.84 -5.84 26.17
C ALA A 477 28.95 -5.29 27.60
N LEU A 478 28.06 -5.70 28.51
CA LEU A 478 28.08 -5.28 29.91
C LEU A 478 29.20 -5.90 30.74
N ARG A 479 29.71 -7.08 30.36
CA ARG A 479 30.91 -7.65 30.99
C ARG A 479 32.17 -6.85 30.65
N LEU A 480 32.23 -6.30 29.45
CA LEU A 480 33.36 -5.49 28.97
C LEU A 480 33.27 -4.04 29.45
N ASP A 481 32.07 -3.48 29.47
CA ASP A 481 31.80 -2.14 29.97
C ASP A 481 30.48 -2.12 30.77
N PRO A 482 30.54 -2.30 32.10
CA PRO A 482 29.34 -2.29 32.94
C PRO A 482 28.54 -0.97 32.87
N GLY A 483 29.19 0.12 32.44
CA GLY A 483 28.56 1.43 32.24
C GLY A 483 27.83 1.61 30.91
N ASN A 484 27.76 0.58 30.05
CA ASN A 484 27.10 0.69 28.74
C ASN A 484 25.56 0.73 28.90
N GLU A 485 25.01 1.94 29.04
CA GLU A 485 23.58 2.19 29.21
C GLU A 485 22.73 1.63 28.06
N ASP A 486 23.26 1.64 26.84
CA ASP A 486 22.59 1.14 25.66
C ASP A 486 22.39 -0.39 25.72
N ALA A 487 23.40 -1.13 26.17
CA ALA A 487 23.30 -2.58 26.37
C ALA A 487 22.35 -2.94 27.53
N MET A 488 22.36 -2.18 28.63
CA MET A 488 21.38 -2.32 29.73
C MET A 488 19.95 -2.11 29.25
N ALA A 489 19.70 -1.04 28.48
CA ALA A 489 18.39 -0.76 27.91
C ALA A 489 17.94 -1.85 26.92
N GLY A 490 18.89 -2.42 26.17
CA GLY A 490 18.65 -3.57 25.30
C GLY A 490 18.15 -4.79 26.06
N ILE A 491 18.86 -5.21 27.11
CA ILE A 491 18.48 -6.37 27.93
C ILE A 491 17.11 -6.14 28.56
N LYS A 492 16.88 -4.97 29.16
CA LYS A 492 15.59 -4.62 29.77
C LYS A 492 14.43 -4.76 28.77
N ARG A 493 14.62 -4.26 27.55
CA ARG A 493 13.63 -4.37 26.46
C ARG A 493 13.34 -5.81 26.08
N VAL A 494 14.33 -6.70 26.10
CA VAL A 494 14.12 -8.13 25.86
C VAL A 494 13.38 -8.78 27.03
N SER A 495 13.74 -8.48 28.27
CA SER A 495 13.03 -9.01 29.46
C SER A 495 11.55 -8.58 29.50
N GLU A 496 11.25 -7.33 29.13
CA GLU A 496 9.87 -6.83 29.00
C GLU A 496 9.06 -7.57 27.93
N LEU A 497 9.69 -7.98 26.83
CA LEU A 497 9.04 -8.75 25.75
C LEU A 497 8.68 -10.19 26.16
N TYR A 498 9.43 -10.78 27.10
CA TYR A 498 9.19 -12.15 27.59
C TYR A 498 8.38 -12.22 28.89
N GLY A 499 7.97 -11.07 29.45
CA GLY A 499 7.19 -11.04 30.70
C GLY A 499 7.97 -11.47 31.94
N GLU A 500 9.30 -11.43 31.91
CA GLU A 500 10.13 -11.70 33.08
C GLU A 500 10.02 -10.49 34.03
N LYS A 501 9.29 -10.63 35.14
CA LYS A 501 9.34 -9.65 36.23
C LYS A 501 10.79 -9.58 36.75
N PRO A 502 11.31 -8.40 37.07
CA PRO A 502 12.59 -8.30 37.75
C PRO A 502 12.48 -9.04 39.09
N GLN A 503 13.34 -10.02 39.32
CA GLN A 503 13.57 -10.51 40.68
C GLN A 503 14.16 -9.34 41.46
N SER A 504 13.38 -8.81 42.39
CA SER A 504 13.89 -7.94 43.45
C SER A 504 14.95 -8.72 44.21
N GLY A 505 16.18 -8.19 44.23
CA GLY A 505 17.20 -8.68 45.14
C GLY A 505 16.81 -8.34 46.57
N ASP A 506 16.77 -9.36 47.41
CA ASP A 506 17.01 -9.25 48.86
C ASP A 506 18.48 -9.59 49.13
#